data_AF-A0A183EBG0-F1
#
_entry.id   AF-A0A183EBG0-F1
#
_cell.length_a   1.000
_cell.length_b   1.000
_cell.length_c   1.000
_cell.angle_alpha   90.00
_cell.angle_beta   90.00
_cell.angle_gamma   90.00
#
_symmetry.space_group_name_H-M   'P 1'
#
loop_
_entity.id
_entity.type
_entity.pdbx_description
1 polymer ?
#
loop_
_entity_poly.entity_id
_entity_poly.type
_entity_poly.pdbx_seq_one_letter_code
_entity_poly.pdbx_strand_id
1 'polypeptide(L)'
;MNEAIMTPHFQALANFPLLLATIVLVCSCKAEYCGENKIPFGLEIYHNAQPQLLCSRPTCFERRFADCDDRALRKSCESNDSWVGGFDKGYGDHQPLYVQCCTFEGLAEYSSPLYRTTIKPGEYFEGEEQIDEETEQVVSFDVITNFRMIRTPNSTYVISIL
;
A
#
# COMPACT_ATOMS: atom_id res chain seq x y z
N MET A 1 -29.60 50.20 -52.52
CA MET A 1 -28.84 49.12 -53.16
C MET A 1 -28.01 48.43 -52.10
N ASN A 2 -28.29 47.14 -51.92
CA ASN A 2 -27.46 46.05 -51.41
C ASN A 2 -27.34 45.82 -49.89
N GLU A 3 -27.45 44.54 -49.58
CA GLU A 3 -27.68 43.84 -48.31
C GLU A 3 -26.39 43.24 -47.72
N ALA A 4 -26.45 42.79 -46.44
CA ALA A 4 -26.02 41.46 -45.92
C ALA A 4 -25.44 41.54 -44.48
N ILE A 5 -26.09 40.98 -43.44
CA ILE A 5 -25.86 39.65 -42.77
C ILE A 5 -24.77 39.71 -41.65
N MET A 6 -25.13 39.60 -40.35
CA MET A 6 -25.03 38.42 -39.41
C MET A 6 -23.56 38.07 -39.02
N THR A 7 -23.05 37.87 -37.79
CA THR A 7 -23.50 37.31 -36.48
C THR A 7 -22.42 37.61 -35.39
N PRO A 8 -22.64 37.27 -34.09
CA PRO A 8 -21.71 37.51 -32.97
C PRO A 8 -20.75 36.33 -32.74
N HIS A 9 -19.61 36.54 -32.07
CA HIS A 9 -18.83 35.43 -31.53
C HIS A 9 -18.29 35.70 -30.12
N PHE A 10 -18.90 34.98 -29.19
CA PHE A 10 -18.36 34.51 -27.91
C PHE A 10 -16.83 34.37 -27.93
N GLN A 11 -16.15 35.01 -26.98
CA GLN A 11 -14.79 34.67 -26.56
C GLN A 11 -14.79 34.32 -25.07
N ALA A 12 -15.20 33.09 -24.78
CA ALA A 12 -14.83 32.39 -23.54
C ALA A 12 -14.19 31.06 -23.96
N LEU A 13 -13.28 30.53 -23.12
CA LEU A 13 -12.69 29.18 -23.16
C LEU A 13 -11.31 28.99 -23.84
N ALA A 14 -10.32 29.86 -23.60
CA ALA A 14 -8.93 29.60 -24.02
C ALA A 14 -8.01 28.97 -22.93
N ASN A 15 -8.49 28.76 -21.69
CA ASN A 15 -7.65 28.30 -20.56
C ASN A 15 -7.97 26.87 -20.06
N PHE A 16 -8.94 26.19 -20.66
CA PHE A 16 -9.34 24.84 -20.25
C PHE A 16 -8.27 23.74 -20.51
N PRO A 17 -7.52 23.72 -21.65
CA PRO A 17 -6.56 22.65 -21.90
C PRO A 17 -5.29 22.77 -21.04
N LEU A 18 -4.93 23.98 -20.61
CA LEU A 18 -3.78 24.22 -19.73
C LEU A 18 -4.05 23.70 -18.31
N LEU A 19 -5.27 23.92 -17.80
CA LEU A 19 -5.72 23.40 -16.50
C LEU A 19 -5.76 21.86 -16.50
N LEU A 20 -6.23 21.26 -17.60
CA LEU A 20 -6.27 19.81 -17.78
C LEU A 20 -4.86 19.21 -17.83
N ALA A 21 -3.92 19.87 -18.52
CA ALA A 21 -2.52 19.45 -18.59
C ALA A 21 -1.81 19.55 -17.22
N THR A 22 -2.11 20.57 -16.42
CA THR A 22 -1.58 20.67 -15.05
C THR A 22 -2.15 19.61 -14.10
N ILE A 23 -3.41 19.18 -14.28
CA ILE A 23 -4.03 18.11 -13.49
C ILE A 23 -3.43 16.73 -13.85
N VAL A 24 -3.08 16.50 -15.13
CA VAL A 24 -2.40 15.25 -15.55
C VAL A 24 -0.95 15.18 -15.06
N LEU A 25 -0.33 16.33 -14.76
CA LEU A 25 0.98 16.40 -14.10
C LEU A 25 0.90 16.13 -12.58
N VAL A 26 -0.30 16.04 -12.01
CA VAL A 26 -0.51 15.78 -10.58
C VAL A 26 -0.23 14.32 -10.28
N CYS A 27 0.94 14.12 -9.67
CA CYS A 27 1.28 13.07 -8.72
C CYS A 27 1.00 11.63 -9.18
N SER A 28 2.02 10.99 -9.76
CA SER A 28 2.15 9.54 -9.59
C SER A 28 2.40 9.27 -8.10
N CYS A 29 1.32 9.09 -7.32
CA CYS A 29 1.42 8.63 -5.94
C CYS A 29 2.03 7.22 -5.97
N LYS A 30 3.36 7.16 -5.85
CA LYS A 30 4.12 5.92 -5.83
C LYS A 30 4.06 5.24 -4.46
N ALA A 31 3.30 5.76 -3.50
CA ALA A 31 3.25 5.21 -2.16
C ALA A 31 1.95 4.44 -1.92
N GLU A 32 2.03 3.46 -1.02
CA GLU A 32 0.94 2.55 -0.69
C GLU A 32 0.87 2.38 0.82
N TYR A 33 -0.33 2.49 1.39
CA TYR A 33 -0.55 2.52 2.84
C TYR A 33 -1.88 1.84 3.17
N CYS A 34 -1.90 1.01 4.22
CA CYS A 34 -3.12 0.47 4.80
C CYS A 34 -3.88 1.51 5.62
N GLY A 35 -3.18 2.52 6.16
CA GLY A 35 -3.72 3.49 7.11
C GLY A 35 -3.80 2.93 8.53
N GLU A 36 -4.33 3.73 9.46
CA GLU A 36 -4.33 3.43 10.90
C GLU A 36 -5.41 2.42 11.34
N ASN A 37 -6.42 2.17 10.50
CA ASN A 37 -7.59 1.34 10.84
C ASN A 37 -7.66 0.01 10.08
N LYS A 38 -6.57 -0.38 9.42
CA LYS A 38 -6.42 -1.61 8.64
C LYS A 38 -5.05 -2.23 8.88
N ILE A 39 -4.94 -3.52 8.59
CA ILE A 39 -3.70 -4.29 8.70
C ILE A 39 -3.33 -4.91 7.34
N PRO A 40 -2.04 -5.10 7.05
CA PRO A 40 -1.59 -5.84 5.87
C PRO A 40 -1.68 -7.35 6.13
N PHE A 41 -2.62 -8.04 5.50
CA PHE A 41 -2.75 -9.50 5.63
C PHE A 41 -2.05 -10.25 4.48
N GLY A 42 -1.72 -9.56 3.40
CA GLY A 42 -1.14 -10.16 2.20
C GLY A 42 -0.25 -9.21 1.42
N LEU A 43 0.46 -9.77 0.45
CA LEU A 43 1.37 -9.06 -0.43
C LEU A 43 1.34 -9.67 -1.83
N GLU A 44 1.04 -8.85 -2.83
CA GLU A 44 1.15 -9.22 -4.25
C GLU A 44 2.40 -8.58 -4.85
N ILE A 45 3.17 -9.35 -5.61
CA ILE A 45 4.32 -8.83 -6.35
C ILE A 45 4.00 -8.83 -7.83
N TYR A 46 3.90 -7.65 -8.43
CA TYR A 46 3.71 -7.54 -9.86
C TYR A 46 4.89 -8.12 -10.64
N HIS A 47 4.67 -8.44 -11.93
CA HIS A 47 5.74 -8.95 -12.81
C HIS A 47 6.97 -8.06 -12.91
N ASN A 48 6.82 -6.75 -12.68
CA ASN A 48 7.93 -5.79 -12.62
C ASN A 48 8.62 -5.72 -11.24
N ALA A 49 8.33 -6.66 -10.35
CA ALA A 49 8.84 -6.72 -8.97
C ALA A 49 8.42 -5.57 -8.04
N GLN A 50 7.36 -4.84 -8.39
CA GLN A 50 6.77 -3.86 -7.47
C GLN A 50 5.80 -4.56 -6.51
N PRO A 51 5.90 -4.33 -5.19
CA PRO A 51 4.93 -4.84 -4.24
C PRO A 51 3.62 -4.06 -4.25
N GLN A 52 2.57 -4.73 -3.79
CA GLN A 52 1.28 -4.20 -3.38
C GLN A 52 0.84 -4.89 -2.08
N LEU A 53 0.47 -4.12 -1.05
CA LEU A 53 -0.17 -4.61 0.17
C LEU A 53 -1.62 -5.00 -0.10
N LEU A 54 -2.02 -6.12 0.50
CA LEU A 54 -3.42 -6.47 0.65
C LEU A 54 -3.82 -6.07 2.07
N CYS A 55 -4.70 -5.09 2.19
CA CYS A 55 -5.11 -4.51 3.49
C CYS A 55 -6.56 -4.87 3.82
N SER A 56 -6.80 -5.37 5.03
CA SER A 56 -8.15 -5.69 5.53
C SER A 56 -8.41 -4.98 6.87
N ARG A 57 -9.68 -5.04 7.30
CA ARG A 57 -10.12 -4.55 8.61
C ARG A 57 -10.86 -5.70 9.31
N PRO A 58 -10.12 -6.64 9.94
CA PRO A 58 -10.73 -7.79 10.61
C PRO A 58 -11.73 -7.33 11.67
N THR A 59 -12.86 -8.02 11.81
CA THR A 59 -13.95 -7.59 12.72
C THR A 59 -13.52 -7.60 14.18
N CYS A 60 -12.68 -8.55 14.61
CA CYS A 60 -12.10 -8.57 15.96
C CYS A 60 -11.05 -7.46 16.21
N PHE A 61 -10.54 -6.81 15.15
CA PHE A 61 -9.63 -5.66 15.22
C PHE A 61 -10.36 -4.33 14.92
N GLU A 62 -11.64 -4.36 14.57
CA GLU A 62 -12.37 -3.23 13.98
C GLU A 62 -12.37 -1.94 14.83
N ARG A 63 -12.30 -2.09 16.15
CA ARG A 63 -12.30 -0.98 17.13
C ARG A 63 -10.91 -0.56 17.59
N ARG A 64 -9.86 -1.07 16.96
CA ARG A 64 -8.47 -0.75 17.27
C ARG A 64 -7.90 0.13 16.16
N PHE A 65 -7.01 1.03 16.56
CA PHE A 65 -6.27 1.91 15.67
C PHE A 65 -4.79 1.75 15.99
N ALA A 66 -3.98 1.73 14.93
CA ALA A 66 -2.54 1.70 15.03
C ALA A 66 -1.98 3.13 15.09
N ASP A 67 -0.86 3.29 15.78
CA ASP A 67 -0.07 4.53 15.72
C ASP A 67 1.00 4.37 14.64
N CYS A 68 0.92 5.16 13.58
CA CYS A 68 1.73 5.04 12.38
C CYS A 68 2.64 6.26 12.18
N ASP A 69 3.85 6.03 11.67
CA ASP A 69 4.73 7.12 11.24
C ASP A 69 4.01 8.01 10.20
N ASP A 70 4.20 9.32 10.19
CA ASP A 70 3.55 10.21 9.21
C ASP A 70 3.90 9.88 7.74
N ARG A 71 5.08 9.26 7.51
CA ARG A 71 5.63 9.00 6.17
C ARG A 71 6.47 7.73 6.15
N ALA A 72 6.55 7.08 4.99
CA ALA A 72 7.47 5.97 4.75
C ALA A 72 8.93 6.46 4.61
N LEU A 73 9.63 6.57 5.73
CA LEU A 73 11.03 7.02 5.80
C LEU A 73 11.98 6.01 6.45
N ARG A 74 11.44 4.91 6.99
CA ARG A 74 12.23 3.87 7.67
C ARG A 74 12.68 2.81 6.68
N LYS A 75 13.73 2.05 7.01
CA LYS A 75 14.20 0.92 6.18
C LYS A 75 13.56 -0.41 6.57
N SER A 76 13.02 -0.50 7.78
CA SER A 76 12.38 -1.69 8.34
C SER A 76 11.65 -1.36 9.65
N CYS A 77 10.73 -2.25 10.05
CA CYS A 77 10.00 -2.20 11.31
C CYS A 77 10.50 -3.33 12.22
N GLU A 78 11.41 -3.00 13.15
CA GLU A 78 12.13 -3.99 13.97
C GLU A 78 11.50 -4.22 15.35
N SER A 79 10.47 -3.45 15.72
CA SER A 79 9.83 -3.59 17.02
C SER A 79 8.87 -4.77 17.02
N ASN A 80 8.77 -5.47 18.15
CA ASN A 80 7.89 -6.64 18.34
C ASN A 80 6.39 -6.28 18.34
N ASP A 81 6.08 -5.00 18.55
CA ASP A 81 4.73 -4.43 18.53
C ASP A 81 4.45 -3.63 17.24
N SER A 82 5.30 -3.77 16.21
CA SER A 82 5.21 -3.01 14.97
C SER A 82 4.99 -3.87 13.72
N TRP A 83 4.39 -3.26 12.70
CA TRP A 83 4.32 -3.81 11.34
C TRP A 83 4.56 -2.76 10.25
N VAL A 84 4.78 -3.21 9.02
CA VAL A 84 4.85 -2.35 7.83
C VAL A 84 3.45 -1.93 7.41
N GLY A 85 3.03 -0.72 7.78
CA GLY A 85 1.73 -0.15 7.40
C GLY A 85 1.68 0.42 5.99
N GLY A 86 2.84 0.62 5.36
CA GLY A 86 2.94 1.12 4.00
C GLY A 86 4.38 1.33 3.54
N PHE A 87 4.56 1.81 2.32
CA PHE A 87 5.87 2.06 1.72
C PHE A 87 5.78 3.04 0.54
N ASP A 88 6.93 3.61 0.17
CA ASP A 88 7.04 4.56 -0.95
C ASP A 88 7.87 3.97 -2.11
N LYS A 89 7.23 3.74 -3.27
CA LYS A 89 7.84 3.23 -4.52
C LYS A 89 8.59 4.32 -5.29
N GLY A 90 8.59 5.57 -4.82
CA GLY A 90 9.18 6.75 -5.46
C GLY A 90 10.69 6.87 -5.26
N TYR A 91 11.24 6.18 -4.27
CA TYR A 91 12.66 6.22 -3.96
C TYR A 91 13.41 5.03 -4.56
N GLY A 92 13.86 5.21 -5.80
CA GLY A 92 14.71 4.26 -6.51
C GLY A 92 13.92 3.13 -7.17
N ASP A 93 14.33 2.77 -8.39
CA ASP A 93 13.85 1.57 -9.06
C ASP A 93 14.31 0.35 -8.25
N HIS A 94 13.49 -0.03 -7.26
CA HIS A 94 13.58 -1.23 -6.42
C HIS A 94 14.39 -1.11 -5.11
N GLN A 95 15.25 -0.10 -4.90
CA GLN A 95 15.98 0.06 -3.61
C GLN A 95 16.42 1.52 -3.33
N PRO A 96 16.50 1.91 -2.04
CA PRO A 96 16.00 1.18 -0.87
C PRO A 96 14.47 1.31 -0.74
N LEU A 97 13.81 0.21 -0.35
CA LEU A 97 12.39 0.26 0.01
C LEU A 97 12.25 1.00 1.34
N TYR A 98 11.67 2.18 1.31
CA TYR A 98 11.30 2.89 2.54
C TYR A 98 9.89 2.49 2.96
N VAL A 99 9.74 2.17 4.24
CA VAL A 99 8.51 1.70 4.86
C VAL A 99 8.00 2.69 5.91
N GLN A 100 6.69 2.71 6.10
CA GLN A 100 5.99 3.33 7.22
C GLN A 100 5.76 2.23 8.25
N CYS A 101 6.18 2.46 9.49
CA CYS A 101 5.88 1.54 10.57
C CYS A 101 4.63 1.99 11.32
N CYS A 102 3.78 1.02 11.61
CA CYS A 102 2.63 1.18 12.50
C CYS A 102 2.84 0.32 13.74
N THR A 103 2.32 0.75 14.87
CA THR A 103 2.47 0.07 16.17
C THR A 103 1.11 -0.18 16.82
N PHE A 104 1.04 -1.30 17.55
CA PHE A 104 -0.10 -1.66 18.39
C PHE A 104 0.41 -2.41 19.61
N GLU A 105 0.19 -1.84 20.80
CA GLU A 105 0.69 -2.38 22.07
C GLU A 105 0.31 -3.85 22.28
N GLY A 106 -0.90 -4.26 21.87
CA GLY A 106 -1.38 -5.63 22.02
C GLY A 106 -0.79 -6.64 21.02
N LEU A 107 -0.01 -6.21 20.03
CA LEU A 107 0.49 -7.11 18.98
C LEU A 107 1.42 -8.18 19.57
N ALA A 108 2.38 -7.78 20.41
CA ALA A 108 3.33 -8.71 21.01
C ALA A 108 2.68 -9.67 22.03
N GLU A 109 1.55 -9.27 22.63
CA GLU A 109 0.82 -10.06 23.62
C GLU A 109 -0.10 -11.10 22.97
N TYR A 110 -0.75 -10.73 21.85
CA TYR A 110 -1.81 -11.54 21.24
C TYR A 110 -1.40 -12.26 19.94
N SER A 111 -0.15 -12.11 19.48
CA SER A 111 0.32 -12.75 18.25
C SER A 111 1.43 -13.77 18.49
N SER A 112 1.59 -14.68 17.53
CA SER A 112 2.74 -15.56 17.45
C SER A 112 3.32 -15.55 16.03
N PRO A 113 4.66 -15.61 15.86
CA PRO A 113 5.25 -15.70 14.53
C PRO A 113 4.89 -17.04 13.86
N LEU A 114 4.38 -16.99 12.62
CA LEU A 114 3.95 -18.18 11.89
C LEU A 114 4.99 -18.64 10.86
N TYR A 115 5.20 -17.84 9.80
CA TYR A 115 5.98 -18.26 8.63
C TYR A 115 6.85 -17.14 8.07
N ARG A 116 7.95 -17.56 7.43
CA ARG A 116 8.83 -16.71 6.61
C ARG A 116 8.87 -17.29 5.21
N THR A 117 8.69 -16.45 4.21
CA THR A 117 8.68 -16.90 2.82
C THR A 117 9.27 -15.85 1.88
N THR A 118 9.60 -16.29 0.67
CA THR A 118 10.05 -15.43 -0.42
C THR A 118 9.04 -15.50 -1.56
N ILE A 119 8.63 -14.33 -2.05
CA ILE A 119 7.63 -14.15 -3.10
C ILE A 119 8.34 -13.58 -4.33
N LYS A 120 8.15 -14.21 -5.49
CA LYS A 120 8.75 -13.80 -6.76
C LYS A 120 7.82 -12.86 -7.53
N PRO A 121 8.33 -12.15 -8.55
CA PRO A 121 7.48 -11.36 -9.44
C PRO A 121 6.41 -12.22 -10.13
N GLY A 122 5.15 -11.79 -10.06
CA GLY A 122 3.98 -12.51 -10.53
C GLY A 122 3.36 -13.48 -9.50
N GLU A 123 3.93 -13.57 -8.29
CA GLU A 123 3.39 -14.36 -7.19
C GLU A 123 2.76 -13.44 -6.13
N TYR A 124 1.93 -14.02 -5.27
CA TYR A 124 1.34 -13.36 -4.12
C TYR A 124 1.43 -14.25 -2.89
N PHE A 125 1.30 -13.62 -1.74
CA PHE A 125 1.12 -14.24 -0.45
C PHE A 125 -0.13 -13.68 0.19
N GLU A 126 -0.96 -14.53 0.78
CA GLU A 126 -2.20 -14.15 1.45
C GLU A 126 -2.30 -14.91 2.76
N GLY A 127 -2.42 -14.17 3.86
CA GLY A 127 -2.70 -14.72 5.17
C GLY A 127 -4.20 -14.98 5.37
N GLU A 128 -4.53 -15.81 6.36
CA GLU A 128 -5.90 -16.28 6.56
C GLU A 128 -6.63 -15.56 7.71
N GLU A 129 -7.95 -15.53 7.64
CA GLU A 129 -8.83 -15.23 8.78
C GLU A 129 -9.43 -16.54 9.31
N GLN A 130 -9.41 -16.73 10.62
CA GLN A 130 -10.07 -17.86 11.28
C GLN A 130 -11.42 -17.40 11.82
N ILE A 131 -12.44 -18.17 11.52
CA ILE A 131 -13.84 -17.86 11.85
C ILE A 131 -14.33 -18.89 12.88
N ASP A 132 -15.00 -18.41 13.92
CA ASP A 132 -15.71 -19.26 14.86
C ASP A 132 -16.98 -19.83 14.19
N GLU A 133 -17.10 -21.15 14.15
CA GLU A 133 -18.17 -21.84 13.41
C GLU A 133 -19.58 -21.59 14.00
N GLU A 134 -19.69 -21.30 15.29
CA GLU A 134 -20.98 -21.10 15.97
C GLU A 134 -21.49 -19.66 15.81
N THR A 135 -20.58 -18.69 15.91
CA THR A 135 -20.90 -17.26 15.92
C THR A 135 -20.70 -16.58 14.57
N GLU A 136 -20.04 -17.26 13.61
CA GLU A 136 -19.62 -16.73 12.31
C GLU A 136 -18.73 -15.48 12.42
N GLN A 137 -18.04 -15.30 13.56
CA GLN A 137 -17.18 -14.14 13.81
C GLN A 137 -15.71 -14.48 13.56
N VAL A 138 -14.95 -13.53 13.00
CA VAL A 138 -13.49 -13.64 12.88
C VAL A 138 -12.88 -13.58 14.28
N VAL A 139 -12.11 -14.60 14.65
CA VAL A 139 -11.46 -14.72 15.97
C VAL A 139 -9.96 -14.50 15.92
N SER A 140 -9.32 -14.79 14.79
CA SER A 140 -7.91 -14.48 14.55
C SER A 140 -7.65 -14.22 13.08
N PHE A 141 -6.53 -13.57 12.80
CA PHE A 141 -6.12 -13.22 11.44
C PHE A 141 -4.59 -13.14 11.37
N ASP A 142 -4.07 -13.33 10.16
CA ASP A 142 -2.65 -13.15 9.87
C ASP A 142 -2.31 -11.69 9.58
N VAL A 143 -1.12 -11.27 9.98
CA VAL A 143 -0.57 -9.94 9.71
C VAL A 143 0.88 -10.03 9.24
N ILE A 144 1.21 -9.30 8.18
CA ILE A 144 2.58 -9.16 7.70
C ILE A 144 3.27 -8.08 8.53
N THR A 145 4.12 -8.51 9.46
CA THR A 145 4.86 -7.59 10.33
C THR A 145 6.00 -6.90 9.60
N ASN A 146 6.77 -7.61 8.77
CA ASN A 146 7.89 -6.99 8.07
C ASN A 146 8.22 -7.73 6.77
N PHE A 147 8.74 -6.99 5.81
CA PHE A 147 9.25 -7.55 4.56
C PHE A 147 10.38 -6.70 4.00
N ARG A 148 11.24 -7.33 3.21
CA ARG A 148 12.34 -6.65 2.52
C ARG A 148 12.49 -7.13 1.09
N MET A 149 12.95 -6.22 0.24
CA MET A 149 13.33 -6.57 -1.13
C MET A 149 14.78 -7.07 -1.17
N ILE A 150 14.99 -8.18 -1.87
CA ILE A 150 16.28 -8.85 -2.04
C ILE A 150 16.62 -8.88 -3.53
N ARG A 151 17.82 -8.40 -3.87
CA ARG A 151 18.37 -8.53 -5.23
C ARG A 151 19.03 -9.90 -5.38
N THR A 152 18.57 -10.68 -6.35
CA THR A 152 19.14 -12.00 -6.67
C THR A 152 20.41 -11.87 -7.53
N PRO A 153 21.23 -12.93 -7.64
CA PRO A 153 22.41 -12.94 -8.52
C PRO A 153 22.09 -12.66 -10.00
N ASN A 154 20.89 -13.03 -10.45
CA ASN A 154 20.42 -12.78 -11.82
C ASN A 154 19.92 -11.34 -12.02
N SER A 155 20.15 -10.45 -11.06
CA SER A 155 19.64 -9.07 -11.04
C SER A 155 18.11 -8.97 -11.07
N THR A 156 17.40 -10.01 -10.64
CA THR A 156 15.95 -9.93 -10.37
C THR A 156 15.71 -9.55 -8.92
N TYR A 157 14.53 -9.01 -8.61
CA TYR A 157 14.13 -8.67 -7.25
C TYR A 157 13.07 -9.65 -6.75
N VAL A 158 13.23 -10.11 -5.51
CA VAL A 158 12.24 -10.93 -4.79
C VAL A 158 11.95 -10.28 -3.44
N ILE A 159 10.81 -10.57 -2.84
CA ILE A 159 10.45 -10.02 -1.53
C ILE A 159 10.39 -11.13 -0.49
N SER A 160 11.04 -10.91 0.65
CA SER A 160 11.03 -11.83 1.78
C SER A 160 10.20 -11.26 2.92
N ILE A 161 9.22 -12.03 3.39
CA ILE A 161 8.52 -11.82 4.67
C ILE A 161 9.45 -12.30 5.80
N LEU A 162 9.51 -11.54 6.90
CA LEU A 162 10.46 -11.72 8.02
C LEU A 162 9.79 -12.16 9.32
#